data_AF-A0A3D5V0P2-F1
#
_entry.id   AF-A0A3D5V0P2-F1
#
_cell.length_a   1.000
_cell.length_b   1.000
_cell.length_c   1.000
_cell.angle_alpha   90.00
_cell.angle_beta   90.00
_cell.angle_gamma   90.00
#
_symmetry.space_group_name_H-M   'P 1'
#
loop_
_entity.id
_entity.type
_entity.pdbx_description
1 polymer ?
#
loop_
_entity_poly.entity_id
_entity_poly.type
_entity_poly.pdbx_seq_one_letter_code
_entity_poly.pdbx_strand_id
1 'polypeptide(L)'
;LQMAVVLTFAAASPVVKVGRIAGQFAKPRSSPTETVGDVTLPSYLGDNINGIEFDEKSRVPDPERLLRAYSQSASTLNLIRAFANGGYADLDFVHRWNLGFVADSPEGARYEELANRITETLDF
;
A
#
# COMPACT_ATOMS: atom_id res chain seq x y z
N LEU A 1 -1.45 6.55 6.78
CA LEU A 1 -1.14 7.37 7.97
C LEU A 1 -2.38 7.58 8.81
N GLN A 2 -3.50 7.95 8.19
CA GLN A 2 -4.83 8.04 8.78
C GLN A 2 -5.19 6.96 9.84
N MET A 3 -5.15 5.67 9.48
CA MET A 3 -5.47 4.58 10.43
C MET A 3 -4.59 4.61 11.68
N ALA A 4 -3.30 4.92 11.55
CA ALA A 4 -2.38 4.95 12.68
C ALA A 4 -2.73 6.08 13.65
N VAL A 5 -3.16 7.23 13.15
CA VAL A 5 -3.57 8.37 14.00
C VAL A 5 -4.84 8.02 14.78
N VAL A 6 -5.85 7.45 14.10
CA VAL A 6 -7.09 6.97 14.73
C VAL A 6 -6.79 5.94 15.82
N LEU A 7 -5.95 4.94 15.53
CA LEU A 7 -5.59 3.89 16.48
C LEU A 7 -4.79 4.44 17.66
N THR A 8 -3.84 5.35 17.41
CA THR A 8 -3.06 5.99 18.48
C THR A 8 -3.93 6.81 19.42
N PHE A 9 -4.86 7.59 18.87
CA PHE A 9 -5.79 8.39 19.67
C PHE A 9 -6.76 7.51 20.47
N ALA A 10 -7.43 6.56 19.80
CA ALA A 10 -8.46 5.73 20.44
C ALA A 10 -7.89 4.76 21.48
N ALA A 11 -6.68 4.24 21.26
CA ALA A 11 -6.03 3.30 22.18
C ALA A 11 -5.08 3.97 23.18
N ALA A 12 -4.87 5.29 23.09
CA ALA A 12 -3.87 6.04 23.87
C ALA A 12 -2.48 5.36 23.88
N SER A 13 -2.08 4.77 22.74
CA SER A 13 -0.88 3.94 22.63
C SER A 13 -0.13 4.18 21.32
N PRO A 14 1.22 4.23 21.34
CA PRO A 14 2.02 4.39 20.13
C PRO A 14 1.80 3.26 19.11
N VAL A 15 1.56 3.63 17.85
CA VAL A 15 1.40 2.67 16.74
C VAL A 15 2.62 2.64 15.85
N VAL A 16 3.23 1.45 15.75
CA VAL A 16 4.30 1.15 14.79
C VAL A 16 3.67 0.91 13.42
N LYS A 17 4.08 1.70 12.44
CA LYS A 17 3.55 1.68 11.07
C LYS A 17 4.45 0.83 10.19
N VAL A 18 3.96 -0.32 9.73
CA VAL A 18 4.68 -1.22 8.81
C VAL A 18 3.88 -1.39 7.52
N GLY A 19 4.45 -0.98 6.40
CA GLY A 19 3.82 -1.12 5.08
C GLY A 19 4.33 -2.36 4.35
N ARG A 20 3.41 -3.09 3.69
CA ARG A 20 3.76 -4.13 2.71
C ARG A 20 4.03 -3.48 1.35
N ILE A 21 5.19 -2.84 1.23
CA ILE A 21 5.55 -1.93 0.12
C ILE A 21 7.03 -2.10 -0.23
N ALA A 22 7.45 -1.53 -1.37
CA ALA A 22 8.85 -1.50 -1.81
C ALA A 22 9.54 -2.88 -1.84
N GLY A 23 8.86 -3.89 -2.40
CA GLY A 23 9.43 -5.24 -2.53
C GLY A 23 8.40 -6.38 -2.60
N GLN A 24 7.14 -6.10 -2.29
CA GLN A 24 6.05 -7.09 -2.34
C GLN A 24 5.58 -7.36 -3.79
N PHE A 25 6.46 -7.93 -4.63
CA PHE A 25 6.14 -8.27 -6.02
C PHE A 25 5.75 -9.74 -6.19
N ALA A 26 6.46 -10.64 -5.51
CA ALA A 26 6.23 -12.08 -5.61
C ALA A 26 4.87 -12.47 -5.03
N LYS A 27 4.22 -13.43 -5.67
CA LYS A 27 2.90 -13.95 -5.32
C LYS A 27 2.94 -15.48 -5.32
N PRO A 28 2.80 -16.14 -4.15
CA PRO A 28 2.64 -17.59 -4.14
C PRO A 28 1.31 -17.97 -4.81
N ARG A 29 1.30 -19.11 -5.49
CA ARG A 29 0.13 -19.64 -6.18
C ARG A 29 -0.12 -21.07 -5.75
N SER A 30 -1.40 -21.42 -5.61
CA SER A 30 -1.81 -22.78 -5.24
C SER A 30 -1.53 -23.81 -6.34
N SER A 31 -1.40 -23.35 -7.59
CA SER A 31 -1.08 -24.19 -8.76
C SER A 31 0.09 -23.59 -9.52
N PRO A 32 1.04 -24.42 -10.02
CA PRO A 32 2.13 -23.96 -10.88
C PRO A 32 1.66 -23.50 -12.26
N THR A 33 0.46 -23.90 -12.68
CA THR A 33 -0.13 -23.57 -13.99
C THR A 33 -1.52 -22.95 -13.87
N GLU A 34 -1.89 -22.20 -14.90
CA GLU A 34 -3.18 -21.55 -15.11
C GLU A 34 -3.71 -21.95 -16.48
N THR A 35 -4.96 -22.40 -16.54
CA THR A 35 -5.62 -22.81 -17.78
C THR A 35 -6.77 -21.86 -18.09
N VAL A 36 -6.79 -21.34 -19.31
CA VAL A 36 -7.88 -20.49 -19.84
C VAL A 36 -8.33 -21.09 -21.16
N GLY A 37 -9.57 -21.58 -21.21
CA GLY A 37 -10.06 -22.39 -22.33
C GLY A 37 -9.21 -23.66 -22.48
N ASP A 38 -8.68 -23.89 -23.68
CA ASP A 38 -7.86 -25.06 -24.00
C ASP A 38 -6.35 -24.81 -23.81
N VAL A 39 -5.95 -23.62 -23.38
CA VAL A 39 -4.54 -23.22 -23.26
C VAL A 39 -4.12 -23.26 -21.79
N THR A 40 -3.02 -23.97 -21.52
CA THR A 40 -2.39 -24.04 -20.19
C THR A 40 -1.02 -23.39 -20.21
N LEU A 41 -0.79 -22.40 -19.34
CA LEU A 41 0.47 -21.69 -19.19
C LEU A 41 0.95 -21.72 -17.73
N PRO A 42 2.23 -21.41 -17.46
CA PRO A 42 2.70 -21.18 -16.09
C PRO A 42 1.87 -20.08 -15.42
N SER A 43 1.57 -20.25 -14.13
CA SER A 43 0.90 -19.23 -13.34
C SER A 43 1.72 -17.93 -13.29
N TYR A 44 1.04 -16.80 -13.24
CA TYR A 44 1.68 -15.54 -12.88
C TYR A 44 2.11 -15.58 -11.41
N LEU A 45 3.42 -15.39 -11.16
CA LEU A 45 4.07 -15.50 -9.85
C LEU A 45 4.49 -14.15 -9.27
N GLY A 46 4.11 -13.04 -9.92
CA GLY A 46 4.52 -11.70 -9.53
C GLY A 46 5.49 -11.07 -10.51
N ASP A 47 5.51 -9.74 -10.55
CA ASP A 47 6.22 -8.96 -11.57
C ASP A 47 7.73 -9.15 -11.56
N ASN A 48 8.28 -9.57 -10.42
CA ASN A 48 9.69 -9.90 -10.25
C ASN A 48 10.08 -11.28 -10.81
N ILE A 49 9.10 -12.07 -11.28
CA ILE A 49 9.31 -13.41 -11.85
C ILE A 49 8.83 -13.46 -13.31
N ASN A 50 7.56 -13.15 -13.57
CA ASN A 50 6.98 -13.19 -14.93
C ASN A 50 5.88 -12.12 -15.10
N GLY A 51 5.30 -12.03 -16.30
CA GLY A 51 4.26 -11.07 -16.66
C GLY A 51 2.85 -11.54 -16.30
N ILE A 52 1.95 -10.58 -16.06
CA ILE A 52 0.53 -10.86 -15.74
C ILE A 52 -0.25 -11.35 -16.96
N GLU A 53 0.13 -10.86 -18.15
CA GLU A 53 -0.51 -11.19 -19.43
C GLU A 53 -0.54 -12.71 -19.66
N PHE A 54 -1.67 -13.20 -20.18
CA PHE A 54 -1.88 -14.62 -20.44
C PHE A 54 -1.38 -14.99 -21.85
N ASP A 55 -0.07 -14.91 -22.03
CA ASP A 55 0.62 -15.34 -23.25
C ASP A 55 1.92 -16.06 -22.92
N GLU A 56 2.37 -16.93 -23.84
CA GLU A 56 3.53 -17.80 -23.61
C GLU A 56 4.79 -17.00 -23.26
N LYS A 57 5.05 -15.91 -23.98
CA LYS A 57 6.24 -15.08 -23.78
C LYS A 57 6.24 -14.41 -22.41
N SER A 58 5.10 -13.86 -22.00
CA SER A 58 4.97 -13.19 -20.70
C SER A 58 5.07 -14.14 -19.53
N ARG A 59 4.64 -15.39 -19.67
CA ARG A 59 4.63 -16.37 -18.57
C ARG A 59 5.98 -17.06 -18.32
N VAL A 60 6.93 -16.97 -19.26
CA VAL A 60 8.32 -17.42 -19.04
C VAL A 60 8.99 -16.59 -17.94
N PRO A 61 9.55 -17.22 -16.89
CA PRO A 61 10.33 -16.51 -15.88
C PRO A 61 11.54 -15.79 -16.47
N ASP A 62 11.70 -14.51 -16.12
CA ASP A 62 12.77 -13.66 -16.61
C ASP A 62 13.61 -13.11 -15.43
N PRO A 63 14.88 -13.52 -15.29
CA PRO A 63 15.74 -13.09 -14.18
C PRO A 63 16.04 -11.58 -14.18
N GLU A 64 15.96 -10.89 -15.33
CA GLU A 64 16.15 -9.43 -15.37
C GLU A 64 15.08 -8.68 -14.58
N ARG A 65 13.91 -9.30 -14.37
CA ARG A 65 12.84 -8.73 -13.56
C ARG A 65 13.24 -8.54 -12.10
N LEU A 66 14.22 -9.28 -11.59
CA LEU A 66 14.77 -9.06 -10.25
C LEU A 66 15.44 -7.68 -10.14
N LEU A 67 16.17 -7.26 -11.18
CA LEU A 67 16.82 -5.95 -11.23
C LEU A 67 15.79 -4.82 -11.36
N ARG A 68 14.71 -5.05 -12.12
CA ARG A 68 13.59 -4.11 -12.24
C ARG A 68 12.86 -3.95 -10.90
N ALA A 69 12.56 -5.07 -10.24
CA ALA A 69 11.93 -5.08 -8.91
C ALA A 69 12.80 -4.36 -7.87
N TYR A 70 14.12 -4.57 -7.89
CA TYR A 70 15.05 -3.82 -7.05
C TYR A 70 14.98 -2.31 -7.30
N SER A 71 15.06 -1.89 -8.56
CA SER A 71 15.05 -0.47 -8.94
C SER A 71 13.74 0.23 -8.53
N GLN A 72 12.60 -0.45 -8.73
CA GLN A 72 11.30 0.03 -8.29
C GLN A 72 11.18 0.07 -6.77
N SER A 73 11.71 -0.93 -6.06
CA SER A 73 11.76 -0.95 -4.59
C SER A 73 12.54 0.23 -4.04
N ALA A 74 13.75 0.46 -4.57
CA ALA A 74 14.61 1.56 -4.15
C ALA A 74 13.95 2.93 -4.37
N SER A 75 13.35 3.13 -5.55
CA SER A 75 12.65 4.38 -5.89
C SER A 75 11.43 4.61 -5.00
N THR A 76 10.64 3.55 -4.77
CA THR A 76 9.45 3.59 -3.90
C THR A 76 9.85 3.93 -2.47
N LEU A 77 10.89 3.27 -1.93
CA LEU A 77 11.38 3.52 -0.58
C LEU A 77 11.96 4.92 -0.42
N ASN A 78 12.67 5.42 -1.43
CA ASN A 78 13.19 6.79 -1.44
C ASN A 78 12.05 7.81 -1.31
N LEU A 79 10.98 7.65 -2.09
CA LEU A 79 9.81 8.52 -2.03
C LEU A 79 9.09 8.43 -0.67
N ILE A 80 8.90 7.22 -0.14
CA ILE A 80 8.25 7.04 1.17
C ILE A 80 9.06 7.68 2.29
N ARG A 81 10.40 7.58 2.25
CA ARG A 81 11.29 8.25 3.22
C ARG A 81 11.16 9.77 3.11
N ALA A 82 11.09 10.31 1.89
CA ALA A 82 10.86 11.73 1.68
C ALA A 82 9.52 12.18 2.27
N PHE A 83 8.44 11.40 2.12
CA PHE A 83 7.16 11.73 2.75
C PHE A 83 7.17 11.57 4.28
N ALA A 84 7.85 10.55 4.80
CA ALA A 84 7.94 10.32 6.25
C ALA A 84 8.72 11.41 6.97
N ASN A 85 9.79 11.94 6.35
CA ASN A 85 10.68 12.92 6.97
C ASN A 85 10.43 14.37 6.49
N GLY A 86 9.83 14.56 5.33
CA GLY A 86 9.65 15.86 4.67
C GLY A 86 8.34 16.57 5.00
N GLY A 87 7.75 16.32 6.18
CA GLY A 87 6.55 17.00 6.66
C GLY A 87 5.23 16.49 6.09
N TYR A 88 5.23 15.57 5.09
CA TYR A 88 3.96 14.97 4.66
C TYR A 88 3.34 14.18 5.81
N ALA A 89 4.13 13.47 6.61
CA ALA A 89 3.67 12.72 7.77
C ALA A 89 3.34 13.57 9.02
N ASP A 90 3.34 14.90 8.91
CA ASP A 90 2.95 15.79 9.99
C ASP A 90 1.46 15.63 10.33
N LEU A 91 1.14 15.72 11.61
CA LEU A 91 -0.22 15.58 12.12
C LEU A 91 -1.11 16.76 11.72
N ASP A 92 -0.52 17.91 11.37
CA ASP A 92 -1.25 19.05 10.79
C ASP A 92 -1.92 18.70 9.45
N PHE A 93 -1.46 17.66 8.75
CA PHE A 93 -2.07 17.17 7.52
C PHE A 93 -3.16 16.10 7.73
N VAL A 94 -3.52 15.77 8.99
CA VAL A 94 -4.55 14.76 9.31
C VAL A 94 -5.89 15.09 8.67
N HIS A 95 -6.28 16.37 8.60
CA HIS A 95 -7.48 16.77 7.87
C HIS A 95 -7.38 16.49 6.37
N ARG A 96 -6.23 16.74 5.72
CA ARG A 96 -6.08 16.48 4.28
C ARG A 96 -6.14 14.99 3.93
N TRP A 97 -5.77 14.10 4.84
CA TRP A 97 -5.87 12.65 4.61
C TRP A 97 -7.28 12.10 4.82
N ASN A 98 -8.02 12.63 5.80
CA ASN A 98 -9.34 12.11 6.17
C ASN A 98 -10.46 12.51 5.19
N LEU A 99 -10.34 13.65 4.51
CA LEU A 99 -11.49 14.28 3.85
C LEU A 99 -11.99 13.59 2.56
N GLY A 100 -11.18 12.71 1.93
CA GLY A 100 -11.53 12.15 0.62
C GLY A 100 -12.48 10.93 0.64
N PHE A 101 -12.41 10.07 1.66
CA PHE A 101 -13.15 8.79 1.67
C PHE A 101 -14.41 8.81 2.55
N VAL A 102 -14.49 9.79 3.45
CA VAL A 102 -15.54 9.91 4.48
C VAL A 102 -16.77 10.66 3.98
N ALA A 103 -16.58 11.58 3.02
CA ALA A 103 -17.61 12.49 2.55
C ALA A 103 -18.87 11.78 2.04
N ASP A 104 -18.71 10.60 1.43
CA ASP A 104 -19.82 9.82 0.84
C ASP A 104 -20.22 8.58 1.69
N SER A 105 -19.68 8.44 2.91
CA SER A 105 -19.97 7.29 3.80
C SER A 105 -21.07 7.62 4.83
N PRO A 106 -21.98 6.68 5.14
CA PRO A 106 -22.96 6.84 6.22
C PRO A 106 -22.33 7.12 7.59
N GLU A 107 -21.09 6.68 7.80
CA GLU A 107 -20.30 6.87 9.00
C GLU A 107 -19.55 8.21 9.01
N GLY A 108 -19.82 9.07 8.03
CA GLY A 108 -19.10 10.30 7.76
C GLY A 108 -18.96 11.22 8.98
N ALA A 109 -20.09 11.51 9.61
CA ALA A 109 -20.19 12.38 10.78
C ALA A 109 -19.35 11.88 11.97
N ARG A 110 -19.26 10.55 12.16
CA ARG A 110 -18.49 9.95 13.26
C ARG A 110 -16.99 10.08 13.03
N TYR A 111 -16.54 9.97 11.79
CA TYR A 111 -15.15 10.19 11.43
C TYR A 111 -14.75 11.66 11.53
N GLU A 112 -15.66 12.57 11.16
CA GLU A 112 -15.46 14.01 11.30
C GLU A 112 -15.33 14.43 12.76
N GLU A 113 -16.22 13.94 13.64
CA GLU A 113 -16.13 14.20 15.09
C GLU A 113 -14.79 13.72 15.67
N LEU A 114 -14.34 12.53 15.27
CA LEU A 114 -13.04 12.00 15.69
C LEU A 114 -11.88 12.85 15.19
N ALA A 115 -11.91 13.30 13.93
CA ALA A 115 -10.88 14.16 13.35
C ALA A 115 -10.81 15.52 14.06
N ASN A 116 -11.95 16.11 14.40
CA ASN A 116 -12.01 17.37 15.15
C ASN A 116 -11.40 17.20 16.55
N ARG A 117 -11.74 16.12 17.28
CA ARG A 117 -11.15 15.84 18.59
C ARG A 117 -9.65 15.61 18.55
N ILE A 118 -9.14 14.96 17.50
CA ILE A 118 -7.70 14.81 17.30
C ILE A 118 -7.04 16.17 17.08
N THR A 119 -7.67 17.05 16.29
CA THR A 119 -7.16 18.41 16.03
C THR A 119 -7.15 19.26 17.31
N GLU A 120 -8.25 19.28 18.06
CA GLU A 120 -8.31 19.96 19.37
C GLU A 120 -7.22 19.49 20.34
N THR A 121 -6.88 18.19 20.31
CA THR A 121 -5.83 17.63 21.16
C THR A 121 -4.42 18.04 20.71
N LEU A 122 -4.23 18.32 19.42
CA LEU A 122 -2.95 18.80 18.87
C LEU A 122 -2.75 20.30 19.11
N ASP A 123 -3.84 21.06 19.17
CA ASP A 123 -3.83 22.51 19.42
C ASP A 123 -3.65 22.91 20.91
N PHE A 124 -3.79 21.97 21.85
CA PHE A 124 -3.65 22.17 23.31
C PHE A 124 -2.20 22.04 23.80
#